data_AF-A0A8N4IA50-F1
#
_entry.id   AF-A0A8N4IA50-F1
#
_cell.length_a   1.000
_cell.length_b   1.000
_cell.length_c   1.000
_cell.angle_alpha   90.00
_cell.angle_beta   90.00
_cell.angle_gamma   90.00
#
_symmetry.space_group_name_H-M   'P 1'
#
loop_
_entity.id
_entity.type
_entity.pdbx_description
1 polymer ?
#
loop_
_entity_poly.entity_id
_entity_poly.type
_entity_poly.pdbx_seq_one_letter_code
_entity_poly.pdbx_strand_id
1 'polypeptide(L)'
;MESLDRPFTEKEISNAVFSLPKGKALGPDGYPSEFYQTFWDLIKSDICKFFNQFHAGNTDISRLNYTFISLIPKKQEYDQATFIKGRQISDSFLTVAEIISHNRRIKTSGVLLKLDFEKAFDMYVYCFNEKNRYQDKLPNVDVFVCTADPMIEPPAMVINTVLSVMAYEYSPEKLSVYLSDDAGSELTFYALLEASCFAKSWIPFCKKFKVEPRSPAAYFKEERIGPKDGLQAAEWEKTKSLYTEMENRINDVVKFGKVSENIRQQHRGFLEWNRATTSQDHQAILHIFIDGRDKNAIDDEGFTLPTLVYMAREKRPYRHHNFKAGAMNSLLSLSLSCILCYISNEQVCDIWFVPFSYVITATTIFNLWEALSIGYTMKQWWNEQRMYLFKRLASYSFAFIDTILKHLGLNKSTFIITAKVADDEVLKRYEQEIMEFGSPSPMFTVLATLAMLNLVCLIGGTKRLVLDEGIGLLGPMLLQFVLCGSVVLINMPVYQAMFFRNDAGCMPTSITLTSVALAMLAYIVPEQYFRFPRIS
;
A
#
# COMPACT_ATOMS: atom_id res chain seq x y z
N MET A 1 5.13 25.97 -32.31
CA MET A 1 6.16 25.72 -31.28
C MET A 1 6.89 27.00 -30.90
N GLU A 2 7.20 27.91 -31.86
CA GLU A 2 7.75 29.25 -31.57
C GLU A 2 6.96 30.11 -30.56
N SER A 3 5.69 29.81 -30.29
CA SER A 3 4.87 30.53 -29.33
C SER A 3 5.17 30.21 -27.86
N LEU A 4 5.82 29.09 -27.56
CA LEU A 4 6.08 28.61 -26.19
C LEU A 4 7.45 29.03 -25.64
N ASP A 5 8.36 29.48 -26.51
CA ASP A 5 9.71 29.94 -26.14
C ASP A 5 9.80 31.48 -25.99
N ARG A 6 8.66 32.18 -26.01
CA ARG A 6 8.61 33.64 -25.87
C ARG A 6 8.66 34.07 -24.39
N PRO A 7 9.18 35.27 -24.07
CA PRO A 7 9.14 35.80 -22.70
C PRO A 7 7.71 35.93 -22.17
N PHE A 8 7.55 35.69 -20.86
CA PHE A 8 6.27 35.85 -20.18
C PHE A 8 5.84 37.33 -20.18
N THR A 9 4.61 37.60 -20.60
CA THR A 9 4.05 38.95 -20.52
C THR A 9 3.38 39.19 -19.16
N GLU A 10 3.42 40.42 -18.65
CA GLU A 10 2.73 40.78 -17.39
C GLU A 10 1.24 40.38 -17.43
N LYS A 11 0.60 40.55 -18.58
CA LYS A 11 -0.81 40.19 -18.78
C LYS A 11 -1.04 38.68 -18.64
N GLU A 12 -0.11 37.86 -19.13
CA GLU A 12 -0.17 36.40 -19.02
C GLU A 12 0.00 35.95 -17.56
N ILE A 13 0.96 36.54 -16.85
CA ILE A 13 1.20 36.26 -15.42
C ILE A 13 0.00 36.72 -14.57
N SER A 14 -0.49 37.94 -14.80
CA SER A 14 -1.66 38.48 -14.11
C SER A 14 -2.89 37.59 -14.32
N ASN A 15 -3.17 37.19 -15.56
CA ASN A 15 -4.30 36.31 -15.86
C ASN A 15 -4.19 34.97 -15.11
N ALA A 16 -2.98 34.42 -14.98
CA ALA A 16 -2.75 33.21 -14.20
C ALA A 16 -3.02 33.43 -12.70
N VAL A 17 -2.48 34.50 -12.10
CA VAL A 17 -2.66 34.80 -10.66
C VAL A 17 -4.13 35.06 -10.30
N PHE A 18 -4.85 35.80 -11.13
CA PHE A 18 -6.27 36.09 -10.91
C PHE A 18 -7.19 34.90 -11.24
N SER A 19 -6.69 33.88 -11.93
CA SER A 19 -7.41 32.62 -12.14
C SER A 19 -7.33 31.66 -10.94
N LEU A 20 -6.46 31.95 -9.96
CA LEU A 20 -6.31 31.11 -8.77
C LEU A 20 -7.58 31.15 -7.90
N PRO A 21 -8.07 29.97 -7.45
CA PRO A 21 -9.25 29.91 -6.59
C PRO A 21 -8.94 30.42 -5.17
N LYS A 22 -9.94 31.07 -4.57
CA LYS A 22 -9.92 31.58 -3.20
C LYS A 22 -10.17 30.46 -2.17
N GLY A 23 -9.67 30.61 -0.94
CA GLY A 23 -9.92 29.71 0.19
C GLY A 23 -9.16 28.38 0.12
N LYS A 24 -8.00 28.33 -0.57
CA LYS A 24 -7.15 27.13 -0.65
C LYS A 24 -6.11 27.11 0.48
N ALA A 25 -5.61 25.90 0.78
CA ALA A 25 -4.57 25.69 1.79
C ALA A 25 -3.31 26.50 1.48
N LEU A 26 -2.63 26.97 2.53
CA LEU A 26 -1.45 27.83 2.43
C LEU A 26 -0.25 27.04 1.89
N GLY A 27 0.55 27.68 1.04
CA GLY A 27 1.84 27.16 0.61
C GLY A 27 2.91 27.26 1.70
N PRO A 28 4.15 26.81 1.42
CA PRO A 28 5.29 26.91 2.35
C PRO A 28 5.66 28.34 2.74
N ASP A 29 5.22 29.31 1.93
CA ASP A 29 5.37 30.75 2.13
C ASP A 29 4.33 31.35 3.11
N GLY A 30 3.27 30.61 3.43
CA GLY A 30 2.24 31.02 4.39
C GLY A 30 1.23 32.05 3.87
N TYR A 31 1.27 32.42 2.58
CA TYR A 31 0.35 33.41 2.00
C TYR A 31 -0.75 32.74 1.15
N PRO A 32 -2.01 33.19 1.28
CA PRO A 32 -3.12 32.66 0.47
C PRO A 32 -3.18 33.32 -0.92
N SER A 33 -3.91 32.73 -1.89
CA SER A 33 -4.05 33.29 -3.25
C SER A 33 -4.67 34.69 -3.25
N GLU A 34 -5.52 35.00 -2.27
CA GLU A 34 -6.13 36.30 -2.03
C GLU A 34 -5.09 37.39 -1.74
N PHE A 35 -3.98 37.04 -1.08
CA PHE A 35 -2.89 37.98 -0.84
C PHE A 35 -2.32 38.47 -2.17
N TYR A 36 -2.00 37.55 -3.08
CA TYR A 36 -1.46 37.85 -4.39
C TYR A 36 -2.43 38.64 -5.27
N GLN A 37 -3.73 38.33 -5.20
CA GLN A 37 -4.77 39.05 -5.95
C GLN A 37 -5.03 40.46 -5.40
N THR A 38 -5.03 40.63 -4.08
CA THR A 38 -5.34 41.90 -3.42
C THR A 38 -4.18 42.88 -3.51
N PHE A 39 -2.95 42.39 -3.36
CA PHE A 39 -1.74 43.21 -3.36
C PHE A 39 -0.98 43.17 -4.69
N TRP A 40 -1.62 42.73 -5.78
CA TRP A 40 -1.00 42.59 -7.11
C TRP A 40 -0.21 43.83 -7.54
N ASP A 41 -0.79 45.03 -7.38
CA ASP A 41 -0.13 46.27 -7.80
C ASP A 41 1.16 46.58 -7.03
N LEU A 42 1.32 46.05 -5.82
CA LEU A 42 2.54 46.19 -5.02
C LEU A 42 3.60 45.16 -5.41
N ILE A 43 3.21 43.93 -5.75
CA ILE A 43 4.13 42.79 -5.92
C ILE A 43 4.42 42.42 -7.38
N LYS A 44 3.63 42.93 -8.35
CA LYS A 44 3.72 42.55 -9.77
C LYS A 44 5.11 42.72 -10.39
N SER A 45 5.84 43.76 -10.00
CA SER A 45 7.20 44.01 -10.47
C SER A 45 8.13 42.85 -10.13
N ASP A 46 8.07 42.37 -8.88
CA ASP A 46 9.00 41.35 -8.39
C ASP A 46 8.64 39.97 -8.94
N ILE A 47 7.33 39.68 -9.07
CA ILE A 47 6.86 38.46 -9.73
C ILE A 47 7.29 38.46 -11.21
N CYS A 48 7.10 39.55 -11.96
CA CYS A 48 7.52 39.60 -13.36
C CYS A 48 9.05 39.46 -13.52
N LYS A 49 9.84 40.06 -12.62
CA LYS A 49 11.30 39.88 -12.61
C LYS A 49 11.69 38.42 -12.38
N PHE A 50 11.02 37.73 -11.45
CA PHE A 50 11.25 36.30 -11.20
C PHE A 50 11.00 35.46 -12.46
N PHE A 51 9.85 35.64 -13.14
CA PHE A 51 9.54 34.91 -14.38
C PHE A 51 10.54 35.20 -15.51
N ASN A 52 11.03 36.43 -15.61
CA ASN A 52 12.07 36.79 -16.58
C ASN A 52 13.42 36.14 -16.26
N GLN A 53 13.83 36.09 -14.99
CA GLN A 53 15.05 35.41 -14.56
C GLN A 53 14.95 33.89 -14.74
N PHE A 54 13.75 33.33 -14.52
CA PHE A 54 13.45 31.92 -14.78
C PHE A 54 13.57 31.60 -16.28
N HIS A 55 13.00 32.43 -17.16
CA HIS A 55 13.15 32.27 -18.61
C HIS A 55 14.62 32.38 -19.06
N ALA A 56 15.41 33.25 -18.41
CA ALA A 56 16.84 33.40 -18.68
C ALA A 56 17.73 32.28 -18.08
N GLY A 57 17.16 31.33 -17.33
CA GLY A 57 17.89 30.21 -16.72
C GLY A 57 18.74 30.58 -15.50
N ASN A 58 18.57 31.77 -14.93
CA ASN A 58 19.41 32.32 -13.84
C ASN A 58 18.82 32.16 -12.44
N THR A 59 17.67 31.49 -12.30
CA THR A 59 16.95 31.34 -11.03
C THR A 59 17.12 29.95 -10.44
N ASP A 60 17.57 29.87 -9.19
CA ASP A 60 17.59 28.61 -8.44
C ASP A 60 16.19 28.27 -7.92
N ILE A 61 15.52 27.34 -8.61
CA ILE A 61 14.17 26.86 -8.30
C ILE A 61 14.15 25.68 -7.31
N SER A 62 15.31 25.23 -6.84
CA SER A 62 15.42 24.02 -5.99
C SER A 62 14.66 24.13 -4.67
N ARG A 63 14.42 25.35 -4.15
CA ARG A 63 13.64 25.61 -2.93
C ARG A 63 12.14 25.81 -3.15
N LEU A 64 11.69 26.06 -4.40
CA LEU A 64 10.28 26.20 -4.77
C LEU A 64 9.66 24.88 -5.27
N ASN A 65 10.49 23.90 -5.63
CA ASN A 65 10.08 22.60 -6.17
C ASN A 65 9.75 21.55 -5.11
N TYR A 66 8.84 21.87 -4.20
CA TYR A 66 7.94 20.86 -3.63
C TYR A 66 6.54 21.15 -4.13
N THR A 67 6.32 20.86 -5.41
CA THR A 67 5.07 20.55 -6.15
C THR A 67 5.14 21.19 -7.54
N PHE A 68 5.41 20.38 -8.57
CA PHE A 68 5.37 20.81 -9.97
C PHE A 68 3.93 20.75 -10.47
N ILE A 69 3.35 21.87 -10.87
CA ILE A 69 2.16 21.90 -11.74
C ILE A 69 2.58 22.52 -13.06
N SER A 70 2.76 21.69 -14.09
CA SER A 70 2.96 22.14 -15.46
C SER A 70 1.64 22.04 -16.22
N LEU A 71 1.16 23.17 -16.76
CA LEU A 71 0.00 23.19 -17.66
C LEU A 71 0.46 22.78 -19.05
N ILE A 72 0.21 21.53 -19.39
CA ILE A 72 0.48 21.01 -20.73
C ILE A 72 -0.75 21.27 -21.61
N PRO A 73 -0.61 21.95 -22.76
CA PRO A 73 -1.66 22.00 -23.78
C PRO A 73 -1.80 20.61 -24.40
N LYS A 74 -2.81 19.85 -23.98
CA LYS A 74 -3.10 18.52 -24.52
C LYS A 74 -3.77 18.64 -25.90
N LYS A 75 -3.38 17.78 -26.84
CA LYS A 75 -4.20 17.49 -28.02
C LYS A 75 -5.53 16.91 -27.53
N GLN A 76 -6.65 17.45 -28.01
CA GLN A 76 -7.98 16.90 -27.74
C GLN A 76 -8.10 15.55 -28.45
N GLU A 77 -8.03 14.46 -27.68
CA GLU A 77 -8.55 13.16 -28.12
C GLU A 77 -10.03 13.06 -27.73
N TYR A 78 -10.82 12.43 -28.60
CA TYR A 78 -12.28 12.47 -28.51
C TYR A 78 -12.84 11.85 -27.22
N ASP A 79 -12.11 10.92 -26.60
CA ASP A 79 -12.61 10.10 -25.49
C ASP A 79 -12.05 10.46 -24.10
N GLN A 80 -11.21 11.51 -24.01
CA GLN A 80 -10.71 11.99 -22.71
C GLN A 80 -11.75 12.89 -22.03
N ALA A 81 -12.14 12.55 -20.79
CA ALA A 81 -13.16 13.31 -20.05
C ALA A 81 -12.60 14.18 -18.92
N THR A 82 -11.45 13.82 -18.32
CA THR A 82 -10.88 14.54 -17.17
C THR A 82 -9.84 15.57 -17.60
N PHE A 83 -9.84 16.73 -16.91
CA PHE A 83 -8.93 17.87 -17.13
C PHE A 83 -9.06 18.56 -18.51
N ILE A 84 -10.24 18.51 -19.15
CA ILE A 84 -10.57 19.28 -20.37
C ILE A 84 -11.68 20.29 -20.04
N LYS A 85 -11.49 21.55 -20.44
CA LYS A 85 -12.47 22.62 -20.20
C LYS A 85 -13.80 22.29 -20.88
N GLY A 86 -14.90 22.29 -20.11
CA GLY A 86 -16.26 22.05 -20.61
C GLY A 86 -16.72 20.60 -20.61
N ARG A 87 -15.88 19.65 -20.15
CA ARG A 87 -16.27 18.26 -19.93
C ARG A 87 -16.32 17.96 -18.44
N GLN A 88 -17.28 17.15 -18.02
CA GLN A 88 -17.46 16.73 -16.64
C GLN A 88 -17.17 15.24 -16.49
N ILE A 89 -16.86 14.81 -15.26
CA ILE A 89 -16.60 13.40 -14.99
C ILE A 89 -17.84 12.52 -15.28
N SER A 90 -19.03 13.10 -15.16
CA SER A 90 -20.30 12.47 -15.52
C SER A 90 -20.36 12.03 -16.98
N ASP A 91 -19.67 12.72 -17.88
CA ASP A 91 -19.69 12.42 -19.32
C ASP A 91 -19.06 11.05 -19.59
N SER A 92 -17.98 10.69 -18.88
CA SER A 92 -17.40 9.33 -18.95
C SER A 92 -18.36 8.24 -18.52
N PHE A 93 -19.12 8.49 -17.44
CA PHE A 93 -20.09 7.51 -16.94
C PHE A 93 -21.23 7.31 -17.92
N LEU A 94 -21.73 8.39 -18.52
CA LEU A 94 -22.75 8.33 -19.58
C LEU A 94 -22.27 7.53 -20.79
N THR A 95 -21.06 7.78 -21.28
CA THR A 95 -20.49 7.03 -22.41
C THR A 95 -20.35 5.54 -22.10
N VAL A 96 -19.85 5.18 -20.90
CA VAL A 96 -19.75 3.76 -20.48
C VAL A 96 -21.13 3.12 -20.35
N ALA A 97 -22.12 3.84 -19.82
CA ALA A 97 -23.49 3.35 -19.69
C ALA A 97 -24.16 3.11 -21.05
N GLU A 98 -23.91 3.98 -22.04
CA GLU A 98 -24.39 3.81 -23.42
C GLU A 98 -23.76 2.58 -24.07
N ILE A 99 -22.44 2.36 -23.89
CA ILE A 99 -21.73 1.19 -24.41
C ILE A 99 -22.27 -0.10 -23.79
N ILE A 100 -22.48 -0.13 -22.47
CA ILE A 100 -23.06 -1.29 -21.77
C ILE A 100 -24.49 -1.56 -22.27
N SER A 101 -25.30 -0.51 -22.42
CA SER A 101 -26.67 -0.62 -22.91
C SER A 101 -26.74 -1.11 -24.35
N HIS A 102 -25.81 -0.66 -25.19
CA HIS A 102 -25.65 -1.14 -26.56
C HIS A 102 -25.30 -2.63 -26.57
N ASN A 103 -24.28 -3.05 -25.83
CA ASN A 103 -23.84 -4.45 -25.74
C ASN A 103 -24.93 -5.38 -25.20
N ARG A 104 -25.76 -4.92 -24.25
CA ARG A 104 -26.95 -5.67 -23.81
C ARG A 104 -27.97 -5.88 -24.94
N ARG A 105 -28.21 -4.87 -25.79
CA ARG A 105 -29.18 -4.97 -26.91
C ARG A 105 -28.72 -5.97 -27.97
N ILE A 106 -27.43 -5.96 -28.31
CA ILE A 106 -26.86 -6.89 -29.31
C ILE A 106 -26.47 -8.25 -28.71
N LYS A 107 -26.74 -8.47 -27.41
CA LYS A 107 -26.42 -9.69 -26.65
C LYS A 107 -24.94 -10.10 -26.74
N THR A 108 -24.05 -9.13 -26.86
CA THR A 108 -22.61 -9.36 -26.83
C THR A 108 -22.09 -9.14 -25.42
N SER A 109 -21.29 -10.09 -24.95
CA SER A 109 -20.52 -9.96 -23.72
C SER A 109 -19.35 -9.01 -23.98
N GLY A 110 -19.20 -8.00 -23.12
CA GLY A 110 -18.09 -7.05 -23.16
C GLY A 110 -17.36 -7.03 -21.82
N VAL A 111 -16.06 -6.73 -21.86
CA VAL A 111 -15.21 -6.61 -20.67
C VAL A 111 -14.86 -5.14 -20.47
N LEU A 112 -15.07 -4.62 -19.26
CA LEU A 112 -14.66 -3.27 -18.86
C LEU A 112 -13.36 -3.36 -18.07
N LEU A 113 -12.29 -2.79 -18.61
CA LEU A 113 -10.98 -2.72 -17.96
C LEU A 113 -10.80 -1.34 -17.31
N LYS A 114 -10.71 -1.32 -15.98
CA LYS A 114 -10.36 -0.13 -15.20
C LYS A 114 -8.88 -0.19 -14.85
N LEU A 115 -8.11 0.76 -15.36
CA LEU A 115 -6.67 0.91 -15.07
C LEU A 115 -6.48 2.11 -14.14
N ASP A 116 -5.63 1.96 -13.12
CA ASP A 116 -5.28 3.01 -12.18
C ASP A 116 -3.76 3.06 -11.96
N PHE A 117 -3.22 4.25 -11.70
CA PHE A 117 -1.79 4.47 -11.53
C PHE A 117 -1.49 4.85 -10.08
N GLU A 118 -0.66 4.05 -9.39
CA GLU A 118 -0.20 4.37 -8.04
C GLU A 118 0.68 5.62 -8.09
N LYS A 119 0.20 6.72 -7.47
CA LYS A 119 0.85 8.03 -7.48
C LYS A 119 1.26 8.47 -8.88
N ALA A 120 0.29 8.55 -9.79
CA ALA A 120 0.49 8.86 -11.20
C ALA A 120 1.48 10.01 -11.48
N PHE A 121 1.51 11.06 -10.65
CA PHE A 121 2.42 12.20 -10.80
C PHE A 121 3.83 11.97 -10.22
N ASP A 122 3.99 11.08 -9.22
CA ASP A 122 5.28 10.70 -8.65
C ASP A 122 5.99 9.66 -9.52
N MET A 123 5.19 8.84 -10.24
CA MET A 123 5.66 7.84 -11.19
C MET A 123 5.89 8.41 -12.60
N TYR A 124 5.65 9.72 -12.78
CA TYR A 124 5.83 10.40 -14.05
C TYR A 124 7.32 10.61 -14.33
N VAL A 125 7.92 9.67 -15.07
CA VAL A 125 9.15 9.93 -15.80
C VAL A 125 8.82 11.01 -16.85
N TYR A 126 9.59 12.08 -16.93
CA TYR A 126 9.52 13.05 -18.03
C TYR A 126 9.79 12.34 -19.37
N CYS A 127 8.76 11.74 -19.93
CA CYS A 127 8.75 11.16 -21.27
C CYS A 127 7.53 11.73 -21.99
N PHE A 128 7.63 12.99 -22.40
CA PHE A 128 6.63 13.57 -23.28
C PHE A 128 6.74 12.97 -24.69
N ASN A 129 5.57 12.79 -25.31
CA ASN A 129 5.31 12.21 -26.63
C ASN A 129 6.17 12.81 -27.76
N GLU A 130 7.38 12.29 -27.95
CA GLU A 130 8.16 12.46 -29.17
C GLU A 130 8.82 11.12 -29.59
N LYS A 131 8.04 10.03 -29.54
CA LYS A 131 8.46 8.64 -29.83
C LYS A 131 9.15 8.46 -31.21
N ASN A 132 8.91 9.36 -32.18
CA ASN A 132 9.56 9.31 -33.50
C ASN A 132 10.70 10.34 -33.69
N ARG A 133 11.00 11.17 -32.69
CA ARG A 133 12.12 12.16 -32.76
C ARG A 133 13.29 11.83 -31.84
N TYR A 134 13.11 10.98 -30.82
CA TYR A 134 14.09 10.80 -29.73
C TYR A 134 14.32 9.35 -29.33
N GLN A 135 14.21 8.40 -30.26
CA GLN A 135 14.68 7.02 -30.00
C GLN A 135 16.14 7.04 -29.49
N ASP A 136 16.93 8.01 -29.96
CA ASP A 136 18.29 8.29 -29.49
C ASP A 136 18.39 9.10 -28.19
N LYS A 137 17.35 9.82 -27.69
CA LYS A 137 17.42 10.64 -26.46
C LYS A 137 16.50 10.23 -25.29
N LEU A 138 15.98 9.01 -25.29
CA LEU A 138 15.43 8.44 -24.05
C LEU A 138 16.52 8.44 -22.95
N PRO A 139 16.20 8.82 -21.69
CA PRO A 139 17.15 8.77 -20.58
C PRO A 139 17.50 7.33 -20.20
N ASN A 140 18.59 7.13 -19.45
CA ASN A 140 18.84 5.84 -18.82
C ASN A 140 17.90 5.67 -17.63
N VAL A 141 17.37 4.46 -17.45
CA VAL A 141 16.43 4.08 -16.40
C VAL A 141 17.02 2.93 -15.60
N ASP A 142 17.22 3.18 -14.31
CA ASP A 142 17.71 2.19 -13.36
C ASP A 142 16.56 1.76 -12.44
N VAL A 143 16.22 0.47 -12.45
CA VAL A 143 15.14 -0.10 -11.65
C VAL A 143 15.72 -0.95 -10.53
N PHE A 144 15.36 -0.63 -9.29
CA PHE A 144 15.81 -1.36 -8.10
C PHE A 144 14.70 -2.27 -7.57
N VAL A 145 14.97 -3.57 -7.56
CA VAL A 145 14.16 -4.60 -6.89
C VAL A 145 14.85 -4.94 -5.58
N CYS A 146 14.20 -4.73 -4.44
CA CYS A 146 14.76 -5.06 -3.13
C CYS A 146 14.09 -6.31 -2.56
N THR A 147 14.89 -7.24 -2.04
CA THR A 147 14.40 -8.38 -1.26
C THR A 147 15.08 -8.46 0.09
N ALA A 148 14.34 -8.90 1.11
CA ALA A 148 14.81 -8.94 2.49
C ALA A 148 15.38 -10.31 2.88
N ASP A 149 14.65 -11.39 2.61
CA ASP A 149 15.01 -12.75 3.02
C ASP A 149 14.30 -13.79 2.13
N PRO A 150 15.02 -14.80 1.60
CA PRO A 150 14.47 -15.81 0.69
C PRO A 150 13.41 -16.73 1.32
N MET A 151 13.38 -16.87 2.64
CA MET A 151 12.38 -17.69 3.33
C MET A 151 11.05 -16.96 3.48
N ILE A 152 11.10 -15.63 3.51
CA ILE A 152 9.93 -14.75 3.69
C ILE A 152 9.40 -14.29 2.33
N GLU A 153 10.32 -14.00 1.41
CA GLU A 153 10.06 -13.60 0.03
C GLU A 153 10.71 -14.65 -0.89
N PRO A 154 9.97 -15.70 -1.28
CA PRO A 154 10.52 -16.81 -2.06
C PRO A 154 11.26 -16.31 -3.32
N PRO A 155 12.48 -16.81 -3.62
CA PRO A 155 13.25 -16.33 -4.78
C PRO A 155 12.49 -16.44 -6.11
N ALA A 156 11.65 -17.46 -6.28
CA ALA A 156 10.78 -17.62 -7.44
C ALA A 156 9.79 -16.44 -7.64
N MET A 157 9.29 -15.85 -6.55
CA MET A 157 8.43 -14.66 -6.62
C MET A 157 9.24 -13.42 -7.03
N VAL A 158 10.43 -13.25 -6.45
CA VAL A 158 11.31 -12.10 -6.71
C VAL A 158 11.76 -12.08 -8.17
N ILE A 159 12.18 -13.22 -8.72
CA ILE A 159 12.65 -13.30 -10.12
C ILE A 159 11.52 -13.07 -11.13
N ASN A 160 10.28 -13.42 -10.80
CA ASN A 160 9.12 -13.09 -11.63
C ASN A 160 8.92 -11.56 -11.76
N THR A 161 9.26 -10.80 -10.71
CA THR A 161 9.27 -9.33 -10.74
C THR A 161 10.42 -8.81 -11.60
N VAL A 162 11.63 -9.37 -11.43
CA VAL A 162 12.81 -9.01 -12.24
C VAL A 162 12.56 -9.24 -13.73
N LEU A 163 12.06 -10.42 -14.11
CA LEU A 163 11.74 -10.78 -15.51
C LEU A 163 10.67 -9.87 -16.11
N SER A 164 9.68 -9.48 -15.32
CA SER A 164 8.64 -8.53 -15.74
C SER A 164 9.24 -7.14 -16.07
N VAL A 165 10.12 -6.63 -15.21
CA VAL A 165 10.81 -5.35 -15.41
C VAL A 165 11.74 -5.41 -16.63
N MET A 166 12.52 -6.48 -16.79
CA MET A 166 13.41 -6.64 -17.94
C MET A 166 12.65 -6.74 -19.28
N ALA A 167 11.40 -7.19 -19.26
CA ALA A 167 10.53 -7.27 -20.42
C ALA A 167 9.76 -5.96 -20.73
N TYR A 168 10.10 -4.84 -20.07
CA TYR A 168 9.50 -3.54 -20.36
C TYR A 168 9.79 -3.09 -21.79
N GLU A 169 8.86 -2.33 -22.37
CA GLU A 169 9.00 -1.76 -23.71
C GLU A 169 9.93 -0.53 -23.66
N TYR A 170 11.22 -0.80 -23.45
CA TYR A 170 12.28 0.20 -23.38
C TYR A 170 13.50 -0.23 -24.20
N SER A 171 14.38 0.72 -24.53
CA SER A 171 15.65 0.38 -25.19
C SER A 171 16.52 -0.44 -24.22
N PRO A 172 16.96 -1.65 -24.60
CA PRO A 172 17.76 -2.51 -23.70
C PRO A 172 19.04 -1.84 -23.22
N GLU A 173 19.68 -1.04 -24.06
CA GLU A 173 20.91 -0.30 -23.74
C GLU A 173 20.72 0.79 -22.66
N LYS A 174 19.47 1.18 -22.42
CA LYS A 174 19.09 2.28 -21.51
C LYS A 174 18.36 1.79 -20.27
N LEU A 175 18.06 0.50 -20.17
CA LEU A 175 17.39 -0.10 -19.03
C LEU A 175 18.38 -0.94 -18.23
N SER A 176 18.52 -0.63 -16.94
CA SER A 176 19.31 -1.40 -15.99
C SER A 176 18.43 -1.87 -14.85
N VAL A 177 18.54 -3.15 -14.49
CA VAL A 177 17.77 -3.76 -13.40
C VAL A 177 18.73 -4.24 -12.33
N TYR A 178 18.51 -3.78 -11.10
CA TYR A 178 19.33 -4.08 -9.92
C TYR A 178 18.51 -4.88 -8.91
N LEU A 179 18.92 -6.10 -8.61
CA LEU A 179 18.39 -6.88 -7.50
C LEU A 179 19.24 -6.64 -6.24
N SER A 180 18.68 -5.90 -5.30
CA SER A 180 19.26 -5.64 -3.99
C SER A 180 18.77 -6.67 -2.96
N ASP A 181 19.66 -7.54 -2.55
CA ASP A 181 19.40 -8.56 -1.54
C ASP A 181 19.98 -8.13 -0.18
N ASP A 182 19.11 -7.87 0.79
CA ASP A 182 19.53 -7.50 2.13
C ASP A 182 20.11 -8.70 2.90
N ALA A 183 19.64 -9.92 2.66
CA ALA A 183 20.17 -11.12 3.31
C ALA A 183 21.47 -11.62 2.70
N GLY A 184 21.82 -11.19 1.47
CA GLY A 184 22.97 -11.70 0.74
C GLY A 184 22.90 -13.22 0.56
N SER A 185 21.72 -13.73 0.17
CA SER A 185 21.45 -15.17 0.10
C SER A 185 21.96 -15.80 -1.19
N GLU A 186 22.69 -16.91 -1.05
CA GLU A 186 23.11 -17.77 -2.16
C GLU A 186 21.90 -18.27 -2.98
N LEU A 187 20.74 -18.48 -2.34
CA LEU A 187 19.51 -18.95 -3.00
C LEU A 187 18.92 -17.88 -3.92
N THR A 188 18.90 -16.62 -3.47
CA THR A 188 18.44 -15.48 -4.25
C THR A 188 19.38 -15.23 -5.44
N PHE A 189 20.69 -15.36 -5.22
CA PHE A 189 21.68 -15.27 -6.28
C PHE A 189 21.50 -16.37 -7.35
N TYR A 190 21.30 -17.62 -6.93
CA TYR A 190 21.01 -18.72 -7.84
C TYR A 190 19.71 -18.53 -8.62
N ALA A 191 18.66 -18.03 -7.97
CA ALA A 191 17.42 -17.72 -8.66
C ALA A 191 17.63 -16.64 -9.73
N LEU A 192 18.45 -15.62 -9.46
CA LEU A 192 18.77 -14.60 -10.45
C LEU A 192 19.61 -15.15 -11.62
N LEU A 193 20.51 -16.10 -11.35
CA LEU A 193 21.25 -16.82 -12.40
C LEU A 193 20.29 -17.55 -13.34
N GLU A 194 19.38 -18.34 -12.79
CA GLU A 194 18.35 -19.06 -13.55
C GLU A 194 17.46 -18.11 -14.35
N ALA A 195 17.04 -16.99 -13.74
CA ALA A 195 16.26 -15.96 -14.40
C ALA A 195 17.03 -15.30 -15.56
N SER A 196 18.34 -15.06 -15.41
CA SER A 196 19.17 -14.47 -16.47
C SER A 196 19.25 -15.38 -17.71
N CYS A 197 19.27 -16.70 -17.51
CA CYS A 197 19.21 -17.69 -18.59
C CYS A 197 17.84 -17.67 -19.28
N PHE A 198 16.75 -17.70 -18.50
CA PHE A 198 15.39 -17.71 -19.04
C PHE A 198 15.01 -16.38 -19.73
N ALA A 199 15.57 -15.25 -19.29
CA ALA A 199 15.34 -13.93 -19.86
C ALA A 199 15.65 -13.88 -21.37
N LYS A 200 16.63 -14.66 -21.84
CA LYS A 200 17.03 -14.78 -23.26
C LYS A 200 15.90 -15.30 -24.15
N SER A 201 15.01 -16.13 -23.63
CA SER A 201 13.84 -16.63 -24.36
C SER A 201 12.57 -15.85 -24.00
N TRP A 202 12.45 -15.34 -22.76
CA TRP A 202 11.25 -14.66 -22.28
C TRP A 202 11.05 -13.26 -22.86
N ILE A 203 12.11 -12.45 -22.92
CA ILE A 203 12.05 -11.06 -23.39
C ILE A 203 11.66 -10.98 -24.87
N PRO A 204 12.28 -11.75 -25.81
CA PRO A 204 11.85 -11.73 -27.20
C PRO A 204 10.41 -12.23 -27.35
N PHE A 205 10.03 -13.29 -26.62
CA PHE A 205 8.64 -13.77 -26.58
C PHE A 205 7.64 -12.69 -26.15
N CYS A 206 7.97 -11.91 -25.10
CA CYS A 206 7.14 -10.80 -24.63
C CYS A 206 6.99 -9.71 -25.70
N LYS A 207 8.09 -9.33 -26.36
CA LYS A 207 8.09 -8.29 -27.40
C LYS A 207 7.30 -8.74 -28.64
N LYS A 208 7.53 -9.97 -29.09
CA LYS A 208 6.91 -10.57 -30.28
C LYS A 208 5.41 -10.72 -30.13
N PHE A 209 4.95 -11.21 -28.98
CA PHE A 209 3.53 -11.51 -28.76
C PHE A 209 2.79 -10.46 -27.91
N LYS A 210 3.45 -9.36 -27.54
CA LYS A 210 2.90 -8.29 -26.71
C LYS A 210 2.24 -8.83 -25.44
N VAL A 211 3.01 -9.64 -24.72
CA VAL A 211 2.55 -10.38 -23.53
C VAL A 211 2.19 -9.42 -22.40
N GLU A 212 0.96 -9.53 -21.90
CA GLU A 212 0.48 -8.85 -20.70
C GLU A 212 -0.38 -9.81 -19.85
N PRO A 213 -0.12 -9.96 -18.54
CA PRO A 213 0.96 -9.33 -17.77
C PRO A 213 2.36 -9.87 -18.11
N ARG A 214 3.40 -9.04 -17.98
CA ARG A 214 4.81 -9.40 -18.30
C ARG A 214 5.48 -10.32 -17.26
N SER A 215 4.81 -10.59 -16.14
CA SER A 215 5.29 -11.56 -15.16
C SER A 215 4.95 -12.97 -15.64
N PRO A 216 5.95 -13.86 -15.84
CA PRO A 216 5.72 -15.22 -16.31
C PRO A 216 4.73 -16.02 -15.45
N ALA A 217 4.88 -15.96 -14.11
CA ALA A 217 3.97 -16.62 -13.18
C ALA A 217 2.51 -16.16 -13.38
N ALA A 218 2.29 -14.85 -13.50
CA ALA A 218 0.95 -14.31 -13.72
C ALA A 218 0.40 -14.69 -15.11
N TYR A 219 1.25 -14.63 -16.14
CA TYR A 219 0.87 -14.94 -17.52
C TYR A 219 0.49 -16.42 -17.70
N PHE A 220 1.25 -17.35 -17.11
CA PHE A 220 1.00 -18.78 -17.26
C PHE A 220 -0.03 -19.34 -16.25
N LYS A 221 -0.32 -18.64 -15.14
CA LYS A 221 -1.38 -19.00 -14.18
C LYS A 221 -2.77 -18.72 -14.74
N GLU A 222 -2.91 -17.70 -15.58
CA GLU A 222 -4.13 -17.49 -16.34
C GLU A 222 -4.17 -18.51 -17.51
N GLU A 223 -4.93 -19.59 -17.37
CA GLU A 223 -5.23 -20.56 -18.44
C GLU A 223 -6.06 -19.93 -19.59
N ARG A 224 -5.69 -18.74 -20.06
CA ARG A 224 -6.24 -18.19 -21.30
C ARG A 224 -5.79 -19.11 -22.42
N ILE A 225 -6.80 -19.72 -23.07
CA ILE A 225 -6.72 -20.53 -24.30
C ILE A 225 -5.40 -20.26 -25.01
N GLY A 226 -4.48 -21.23 -24.93
CA GLY A 226 -3.20 -21.15 -25.62
C GLY A 226 -3.42 -20.74 -27.07
N PRO A 227 -2.45 -20.04 -27.68
CA PRO A 227 -2.64 -19.47 -29.01
C PRO A 227 -3.16 -20.51 -30.01
N LYS A 228 -4.22 -20.18 -30.75
CA LYS A 228 -4.89 -21.13 -31.67
C LYS A 228 -4.08 -21.39 -32.94
N ASP A 229 -3.09 -20.55 -33.22
CA ASP A 229 -2.25 -20.62 -34.41
C ASP A 229 -1.06 -21.56 -34.16
N GLY A 230 -0.82 -22.51 -35.06
CA GLY A 230 0.07 -23.66 -34.80
C GLY A 230 1.52 -23.27 -34.49
N LEU A 231 2.02 -22.19 -35.11
CA LEU A 231 3.38 -21.70 -34.87
C LEU A 231 3.50 -20.99 -33.50
N GLN A 232 2.51 -20.17 -33.16
CA GLN A 232 2.46 -19.44 -31.89
C GLN A 232 2.23 -20.40 -30.71
N ALA A 233 1.44 -21.45 -30.90
CA ALA A 233 1.22 -22.52 -29.93
C ALA A 233 2.52 -23.25 -29.58
N ALA A 234 3.34 -23.57 -30.58
CA ALA A 234 4.62 -24.26 -30.37
C ALA A 234 5.62 -23.39 -29.58
N GLU A 235 5.73 -22.11 -29.89
CA GLU A 235 6.59 -21.18 -29.14
C GLU A 235 6.08 -20.94 -27.72
N TRP A 236 4.76 -20.83 -27.54
CA TRP A 236 4.16 -20.69 -26.21
C TRP A 236 4.43 -21.92 -25.33
N GLU A 237 4.23 -23.13 -25.84
CA GLU A 237 4.49 -24.38 -25.09
C GLU A 237 5.96 -24.52 -24.75
N LYS A 238 6.85 -24.20 -25.69
CA LYS A 238 8.30 -24.19 -25.45
C LYS A 238 8.66 -23.22 -24.32
N THR A 239 8.19 -21.98 -24.38
CA THR A 239 8.50 -20.97 -23.35
C THR A 239 7.87 -21.32 -22.00
N LYS A 240 6.67 -21.91 -21.98
CA LYS A 240 6.04 -22.41 -20.75
C LYS A 240 6.82 -23.56 -20.11
N SER A 241 7.33 -24.50 -20.92
CA SER A 241 8.19 -25.59 -20.44
C SER A 241 9.46 -25.03 -19.79
N LEU A 242 10.14 -24.10 -20.47
CA LEU A 242 11.35 -23.44 -19.96
C LEU A 242 11.10 -22.70 -18.64
N TYR A 243 9.97 -21.99 -18.53
CA TYR A 243 9.57 -21.33 -17.29
C TYR A 243 9.36 -22.33 -16.15
N THR A 244 8.61 -23.40 -16.42
CA THR A 244 8.28 -24.43 -15.41
C THR A 244 9.54 -25.15 -14.94
N GLU A 245 10.47 -25.46 -15.84
CA GLU A 245 11.76 -26.06 -15.49
C GLU A 245 12.61 -25.13 -14.63
N MET A 246 12.68 -23.84 -14.98
CA MET A 246 13.39 -22.82 -14.19
C MET A 246 12.80 -22.71 -12.78
N GLU A 247 11.47 -22.60 -12.67
CA GLU A 247 10.76 -22.50 -11.39
C GLU A 247 11.01 -23.74 -10.52
N ASN A 248 10.95 -24.94 -11.10
CA ASN A 248 11.25 -26.19 -10.39
C ASN A 248 12.69 -26.22 -9.88
N ARG A 249 13.68 -25.83 -10.71
CA ARG A 249 15.10 -25.77 -10.28
C ARG A 249 15.30 -24.81 -9.11
N ILE A 250 14.65 -23.65 -9.13
CA ILE A 250 14.72 -22.67 -8.05
C ILE A 250 14.09 -23.24 -6.78
N ASN A 251 12.88 -23.79 -6.89
CA ASN A 251 12.14 -24.33 -5.75
C ASN A 251 12.84 -25.54 -5.11
N ASP A 252 13.45 -26.41 -5.90
CA ASP A 252 14.25 -27.52 -5.40
C ASP A 252 15.44 -27.02 -4.56
N VAL A 253 16.20 -26.05 -5.07
CA VAL A 253 17.34 -25.47 -4.36
C VAL A 253 16.91 -24.76 -3.06
N VAL A 254 15.79 -24.04 -3.08
CA VAL A 254 15.22 -23.41 -1.88
C VAL A 254 14.80 -24.48 -0.86
N LYS A 255 14.18 -25.57 -1.32
CA LYS A 255 13.75 -26.69 -0.46
C LYS A 255 14.93 -27.44 0.17
N PHE A 256 16.01 -27.64 -0.58
CA PHE A 256 17.25 -28.23 -0.06
C PHE A 256 18.08 -27.23 0.78
N GLY A 257 17.78 -25.94 0.68
CA GLY A 257 18.45 -24.86 1.40
C GLY A 257 19.90 -24.61 0.96
N LYS A 258 20.35 -25.22 -0.14
CA LYS A 258 21.73 -25.10 -0.63
C LYS A 258 21.84 -25.36 -2.13
N VAL A 259 22.70 -24.60 -2.80
CA VAL A 259 23.09 -24.82 -4.20
C VAL A 259 24.11 -25.96 -4.31
N SER A 260 23.97 -26.81 -5.33
CA SER A 260 24.89 -27.94 -5.54
C SER A 260 26.32 -27.48 -5.88
N GLU A 261 27.33 -28.24 -5.46
CA GLU A 261 28.74 -27.88 -5.65
C GLU A 261 29.16 -27.82 -7.12
N ASN A 262 28.53 -28.63 -7.99
CA ASN A 262 28.78 -28.60 -9.43
C ASN A 262 28.40 -27.23 -10.03
N ILE A 263 27.23 -26.70 -9.64
CA ILE A 263 26.76 -25.38 -10.10
C ILE A 263 27.66 -24.27 -9.54
N ARG A 264 28.08 -24.39 -8.27
CA ARG A 264 29.00 -23.43 -7.63
C ARG A 264 30.34 -23.33 -8.36
N GLN A 265 30.88 -24.45 -8.84
CA GLN A 265 32.15 -24.48 -9.58
C GLN A 265 32.01 -23.90 -11.00
N GLN A 266 30.83 -23.97 -11.60
CA GLN A 266 30.57 -23.45 -12.94
C GLN A 266 30.48 -21.91 -12.97
N HIS A 267 30.01 -21.28 -11.90
CA HIS A 267 29.82 -19.82 -11.85
C HIS A 267 30.72 -19.15 -10.81
N ARG A 268 31.64 -18.30 -11.28
CA ARG A 268 32.60 -17.56 -10.42
C ARG A 268 31.92 -16.70 -9.35
N GLY A 269 30.67 -16.27 -9.57
CA GLY A 269 29.91 -15.48 -8.60
C GLY A 269 29.67 -16.20 -7.27
N PHE A 270 29.64 -17.54 -7.24
CA PHE A 270 29.43 -18.31 -6.00
C PHE A 270 30.65 -18.31 -5.05
N LEU A 271 31.81 -17.81 -5.50
CA LEU A 271 33.02 -17.72 -4.67
C LEU A 271 32.85 -16.76 -3.48
N GLU A 272 31.87 -15.86 -3.54
CA GLU A 272 31.54 -14.90 -2.50
C GLU A 272 30.94 -15.56 -1.24
N TRP A 273 30.39 -16.78 -1.35
CA TRP A 273 29.79 -17.50 -0.23
C TRP A 273 30.70 -18.61 0.28
N ASN A 274 31.31 -18.38 1.45
CA ASN A 274 32.06 -19.40 2.20
C ASN A 274 31.21 -19.99 3.34
N ARG A 275 31.70 -21.05 4.00
CA ARG A 275 30.98 -21.69 5.14
C ARG A 275 30.74 -20.76 6.34
N ALA A 276 31.43 -19.62 6.42
CA ALA A 276 31.31 -18.63 7.49
C ALA A 276 30.36 -17.47 7.14
N THR A 277 29.85 -17.41 5.90
CA THR A 277 28.98 -16.32 5.43
C THR A 277 27.58 -16.51 5.98
N THR A 278 27.02 -15.48 6.59
CA THR A 278 25.64 -15.49 7.14
C THR A 278 24.91 -14.22 6.73
N SER A 279 23.58 -14.19 6.84
CA SER A 279 22.76 -13.00 6.55
C SER A 279 23.04 -11.79 7.45
N GLN A 280 23.86 -11.96 8.49
CA GLN A 280 24.29 -10.91 9.42
C GLN A 280 25.80 -10.62 9.31
N ASP A 281 26.56 -11.43 8.59
CA ASP A 281 28.00 -11.28 8.39
C ASP A 281 28.39 -11.77 7.00
N HIS A 282 28.47 -10.81 6.07
CA HIS A 282 28.92 -11.03 4.71
C HIS A 282 29.52 -9.73 4.16
N GLN A 283 30.51 -9.85 3.28
CA GLN A 283 31.04 -8.69 2.56
C GLN A 283 30.02 -8.13 1.57
N ALA A 284 30.28 -6.94 1.04
CA ALA A 284 29.49 -6.43 -0.06
C ALA A 284 29.69 -7.34 -1.28
N ILE A 285 28.58 -7.76 -1.89
CA ILE A 285 28.59 -8.62 -3.08
C ILE A 285 28.03 -7.80 -4.23
N LEU A 286 28.76 -7.74 -5.35
CA LEU A 286 28.32 -7.11 -6.58
C LEU A 286 28.61 -8.05 -7.75
N HIS A 287 27.59 -8.41 -8.51
CA HIS A 287 27.74 -9.28 -9.68
C HIS A 287 26.88 -8.80 -10.84
N ILE A 288 27.48 -8.71 -12.03
CA ILE A 288 26.77 -8.36 -13.26
C ILE A 288 26.48 -9.66 -14.01
N PHE A 289 25.21 -10.03 -14.14
CA PHE A 289 24.77 -11.22 -14.86
C PHE A 289 24.66 -10.96 -16.36
N ILE A 290 24.15 -9.78 -16.71
CA ILE A 290 24.00 -9.33 -18.10
C ILE A 290 24.54 -7.91 -18.12
N ASP A 291 25.58 -7.65 -18.93
CA ASP A 291 26.06 -6.30 -19.19
C ASP A 291 25.43 -5.83 -20.51
N GLY A 292 24.46 -4.92 -20.45
CA GLY A 292 23.78 -4.40 -21.65
C GLY A 292 24.70 -3.60 -22.58
N ARG A 293 25.93 -3.30 -22.16
CA ARG A 293 26.98 -2.67 -22.99
C ARG A 293 27.81 -3.71 -23.75
N ASP A 294 27.78 -4.98 -23.34
CA ASP A 294 28.48 -6.06 -24.03
C ASP A 294 27.68 -6.49 -25.27
N LYS A 295 28.34 -6.51 -26.43
CA LYS A 295 27.73 -6.96 -27.70
C LYS A 295 27.41 -8.45 -27.70
N ASN A 296 27.96 -9.22 -26.77
CA ASN A 296 27.66 -10.65 -26.62
C ASN A 296 26.45 -10.92 -25.70
N ALA A 297 25.93 -9.89 -25.01
CA ALA A 297 24.76 -10.01 -24.14
C ALA A 297 23.45 -9.93 -24.96
N ILE A 298 23.25 -10.96 -25.79
CA ILE A 298 22.11 -11.04 -26.72
C ILE A 298 21.10 -12.11 -26.30
N ASP A 299 19.85 -11.91 -26.71
CA ASP A 299 18.76 -12.87 -26.61
C ASP A 299 18.80 -13.92 -27.74
N ASP A 300 17.89 -14.88 -27.70
CA ASP A 300 17.83 -15.97 -28.69
C ASP A 300 17.49 -15.49 -30.12
N GLU A 301 17.01 -14.25 -30.27
CA GLU A 301 16.71 -13.60 -31.55
C GLU A 301 17.84 -12.65 -32.01
N GLY A 302 18.91 -12.50 -31.21
CA GLY A 302 20.07 -11.68 -31.52
C GLY A 302 19.97 -10.21 -31.11
N PHE A 303 18.98 -9.82 -30.32
CA PHE A 303 18.85 -8.46 -29.78
C PHE A 303 19.54 -8.32 -28.43
N THR A 304 20.00 -7.11 -28.10
CA THR A 304 20.67 -6.81 -26.83
C THR A 304 19.70 -6.93 -25.65
N LEU A 305 20.21 -7.44 -24.53
CA LEU A 305 19.47 -7.57 -23.28
C LEU A 305 19.74 -6.40 -22.32
N PRO A 306 18.75 -5.99 -21.49
CA PRO A 306 18.96 -5.00 -20.45
C PRO A 306 20.03 -5.44 -19.44
N THR A 307 20.72 -4.45 -18.85
CA THR A 307 21.72 -4.74 -17.81
C THR A 307 21.05 -5.37 -16.59
N LEU A 308 21.59 -6.46 -16.07
CA LEU A 308 21.10 -7.14 -14.87
C LEU A 308 22.21 -7.29 -13.84
N VAL A 309 22.00 -6.69 -12.67
CA VAL A 309 22.99 -6.63 -11.59
C VAL A 309 22.41 -7.17 -10.29
N TYR A 310 23.18 -8.03 -9.61
CA TYR A 310 22.95 -8.42 -8.23
C TYR A 310 23.82 -7.58 -7.31
N MET A 311 23.23 -7.11 -6.21
CA MET A 311 23.94 -6.40 -5.16
C MET A 311 23.48 -6.87 -3.77
N ALA A 312 24.43 -7.07 -2.87
CA ALA A 312 24.19 -7.24 -1.44
C ALA A 312 25.10 -6.30 -0.67
N ARG A 313 24.55 -5.56 0.29
CA ARG A 313 25.30 -4.60 1.11
C ARG A 313 26.16 -5.33 2.14
N GLU A 314 27.33 -4.82 2.49
CA GLU A 314 28.13 -5.41 3.57
C GLU A 314 27.35 -5.41 4.89
N LYS A 315 27.29 -6.58 5.53
CA LYS A 315 26.76 -6.74 6.89
C LYS A 315 27.82 -7.28 7.82
N ARG A 316 27.80 -6.76 9.05
CA ARG A 316 28.73 -7.11 10.13
C ARG A 316 27.95 -7.17 11.45
N PRO A 317 28.17 -8.19 12.32
CA PRO A 317 27.39 -8.37 13.55
C PRO A 317 27.43 -7.18 14.51
N TYR A 318 28.51 -6.40 14.49
CA TYR A 318 28.76 -5.30 15.43
C TYR A 318 28.44 -3.91 14.85
N ARG A 319 27.90 -3.82 13.63
CA ARG A 319 27.47 -2.55 13.03
C ARG A 319 25.95 -2.52 12.94
N HIS A 320 25.36 -1.45 13.46
CA HIS A 320 23.93 -1.20 13.29
C HIS A 320 23.63 -0.90 11.81
N HIS A 321 22.77 -1.72 11.22
CA HIS A 321 22.25 -1.51 9.87
C HIS A 321 20.82 -1.01 9.97
N ASN A 322 20.57 0.16 9.39
CA ASN A 322 19.22 0.69 9.30
C ASN A 322 18.45 -0.08 8.23
N PHE A 323 17.49 -0.90 8.65
CA PHE A 323 16.38 -1.28 7.77
C PHE A 323 15.55 -0.02 7.51
N LYS A 324 15.18 0.22 6.23
CA LYS A 324 14.43 1.39 5.70
C LYS A 324 13.95 2.35 6.82
N ALA A 325 14.78 3.34 7.13
CA ALA A 325 14.66 4.15 8.34
C ALA A 325 13.36 4.97 8.38
N GLY A 326 12.51 4.63 9.35
CA GLY A 326 11.96 5.48 10.42
C GLY A 326 11.50 6.92 10.16
N ALA A 327 10.22 7.15 10.53
CA ALA A 327 9.66 8.36 11.17
C ALA A 327 8.38 7.92 11.93
N MET A 328 8.16 8.05 13.25
CA MET A 328 7.92 9.24 14.13
C MET A 328 6.92 10.25 13.52
N ASN A 329 5.90 10.80 14.20
CA ASN A 329 5.53 10.80 15.61
C ASN A 329 4.01 11.01 15.79
N SER A 330 3.60 10.73 17.03
CA SER A 330 2.33 10.91 17.76
C SER A 330 1.39 12.08 17.43
N LEU A 331 0.09 11.83 17.60
CA LEU A 331 -0.84 12.71 18.33
C LEU A 331 -1.95 11.88 19.00
N LEU A 332 -1.95 11.92 20.33
CA LEU A 332 -3.01 11.41 21.21
C LEU A 332 -4.29 12.24 21.03
N SER A 333 -5.45 11.59 20.93
CA SER A 333 -6.69 12.07 21.57
C SER A 333 -7.85 11.07 21.46
N LEU A 334 -8.43 10.80 22.63
CA LEU A 334 -9.83 10.44 22.90
C LEU A 334 -10.35 9.11 22.35
N SER A 335 -10.08 8.02 23.07
CA SER A 335 -11.01 6.87 23.12
C SER A 335 -10.99 6.13 24.47
N LEU A 336 -10.43 6.73 25.53
CA LEU A 336 -10.44 6.16 26.88
C LEU A 336 -11.64 6.63 27.73
N SER A 337 -12.38 7.65 27.28
CA SER A 337 -13.50 8.23 28.03
C SER A 337 -14.70 7.28 28.14
N CYS A 338 -14.89 6.35 27.21
CA CYS A 338 -16.04 5.44 27.24
C CYS A 338 -15.90 4.32 28.29
N ILE A 339 -14.68 3.95 28.69
CA ILE A 339 -14.47 2.92 29.73
C ILE A 339 -14.54 3.56 31.13
N LEU A 340 -14.08 4.81 31.27
CA LEU A 340 -14.17 5.55 32.53
C LEU A 340 -15.60 6.00 32.84
N CYS A 341 -16.43 6.33 31.84
CA CYS A 341 -17.83 6.72 32.07
C CYS A 341 -18.75 5.59 32.58
N TYR A 342 -18.34 4.32 32.53
CA TYR A 342 -19.10 3.24 33.16
C TYR A 342 -18.75 3.09 34.67
N ILE A 343 -17.60 3.63 35.09
CA ILE A 343 -17.10 3.56 36.47
C ILE A 343 -17.40 4.85 37.24
N SER A 344 -17.38 6.02 36.57
CA SER A 344 -17.82 7.29 37.15
C SER A 344 -19.32 7.46 36.93
N ASN A 345 -20.10 7.30 37.99
CA ASN A 345 -21.54 7.58 38.03
C ASN A 345 -21.83 9.10 37.96
N GLU A 346 -21.20 9.81 37.01
CA GLU A 346 -21.45 11.22 36.74
C GLU A 346 -22.48 11.32 35.62
N GLN A 347 -23.60 11.97 35.93
CA GLN A 347 -24.65 12.24 34.95
C GLN A 347 -24.03 12.96 33.76
N VAL A 348 -24.24 12.41 32.55
CA VAL A 348 -23.84 13.01 31.28
C VAL A 348 -24.77 14.19 30.97
N CYS A 349 -24.67 15.24 31.79
CA CYS A 349 -25.38 16.50 31.66
C CYS A 349 -24.40 17.66 31.85
N ASP A 350 -23.21 17.54 31.27
CA ASP A 350 -22.26 18.66 31.18
C ASP A 350 -22.59 19.51 29.93
N ILE A 351 -22.44 20.82 30.05
CA ILE A 351 -22.69 21.80 28.99
C ILE A 351 -21.80 21.54 27.76
N TRP A 352 -20.68 20.85 27.96
CA TRP A 352 -19.73 20.43 26.95
C TRP A 352 -20.19 19.19 26.14
N PHE A 353 -21.19 18.43 26.59
CA PHE A 353 -21.67 17.25 25.85
C PHE A 353 -22.27 17.61 24.48
N VAL A 354 -22.98 18.74 24.40
CA VAL A 354 -23.64 19.21 23.16
C VAL A 354 -22.63 19.52 22.05
N PRO A 355 -21.55 20.30 22.27
CA PRO A 355 -20.57 20.52 21.22
C PRO A 355 -19.81 19.24 20.82
N PHE A 356 -19.50 18.33 21.76
CA PHE A 356 -18.84 17.06 21.42
C PHE A 356 -19.74 16.13 20.61
N SER A 357 -21.01 15.96 21.02
CA SER A 357 -21.98 15.15 20.27
C SER A 357 -22.25 15.74 18.89
N TYR A 358 -22.38 17.06 18.75
CA TYR A 358 -22.50 17.72 17.46
C TYR A 358 -21.30 17.45 16.55
N VAL A 359 -20.06 17.63 17.05
CA VAL A 359 -18.85 17.38 16.25
C VAL A 359 -18.75 15.93 15.83
N ILE A 360 -19.01 14.96 16.73
CA ILE A 360 -18.99 13.53 16.40
C ILE A 360 -20.04 13.19 15.34
N THR A 361 -21.28 13.65 15.51
CA THR A 361 -22.35 13.37 14.54
C THR A 361 -22.08 14.04 13.20
N ALA A 362 -21.65 15.31 13.18
CA ALA A 362 -21.36 16.04 11.95
C ALA A 362 -20.18 15.42 11.17
N THR A 363 -19.08 15.06 11.86
CA THR A 363 -17.92 14.40 11.23
C THR A 363 -18.26 13.00 10.72
N THR A 364 -19.05 12.23 11.48
CA THR A 364 -19.47 10.88 11.06
C THR A 364 -20.38 10.94 9.83
N ILE A 365 -21.33 11.88 9.80
CA ILE A 365 -22.24 12.07 8.64
C ILE A 365 -21.46 12.56 7.43
N PHE A 366 -20.56 13.52 7.60
CA PHE A 366 -19.74 14.03 6.50
C PHE A 366 -18.81 12.95 5.93
N ASN A 367 -18.14 12.18 6.80
CA ASN A 367 -17.27 11.08 6.41
C ASN A 367 -18.05 9.96 5.70
N LEU A 368 -19.27 9.64 6.17
CA LEU A 368 -20.15 8.69 5.48
C LEU A 368 -20.56 9.20 4.10
N TRP A 369 -20.94 10.48 4.00
CA TRP A 369 -21.30 11.09 2.73
C TRP A 369 -20.15 11.11 1.73
N GLU A 370 -18.94 11.46 2.19
CA GLU A 370 -17.72 11.42 1.38
C GLU A 370 -17.39 10.00 0.91
N ALA A 371 -17.42 9.02 1.81
CA ALA A 371 -17.16 7.61 1.48
C ALA A 371 -18.15 7.10 0.42
N LEU A 372 -19.45 7.36 0.60
CA LEU A 372 -20.48 6.99 -0.37
C LEU A 372 -20.31 7.73 -1.72
N SER A 373 -19.87 8.99 -1.69
CA SER A 373 -19.62 9.79 -2.90
C SER A 373 -18.41 9.28 -3.71
N ILE A 374 -17.44 8.66 -3.05
CA ILE A 374 -16.24 8.05 -3.66
C ILE A 374 -16.51 6.61 -4.13
N GLY A 375 -17.66 6.02 -3.75
CA GLY A 375 -18.07 4.68 -4.15
C GLY A 375 -17.73 3.57 -3.16
N TYR A 376 -17.46 3.92 -1.89
CA TYR A 376 -17.32 2.93 -0.82
C TYR A 376 -18.67 2.24 -0.56
N THR A 377 -18.64 0.95 -0.24
CA THR A 377 -19.83 0.25 0.27
C THR A 377 -20.10 0.68 1.72
N MET A 378 -21.35 0.62 2.17
CA MET A 378 -21.70 0.84 3.59
C MET A 378 -20.90 -0.10 4.52
N LYS A 379 -20.62 -1.32 4.05
CA LYS A 379 -19.83 -2.32 4.77
C LYS A 379 -18.34 -1.92 4.84
N GLN A 380 -17.77 -1.38 3.76
CA GLN A 380 -16.41 -0.83 3.77
C GLN A 380 -16.28 0.36 4.72
N TRP A 381 -17.22 1.30 4.68
CA TRP A 381 -17.22 2.44 5.61
C TRP A 381 -17.30 1.96 7.07
N TRP A 382 -18.19 1.01 7.36
CA TRP A 382 -18.30 0.41 8.70
C TRP A 382 -17.03 -0.32 9.14
N ASN A 383 -16.36 -1.01 8.21
CA ASN A 383 -15.06 -1.64 8.43
C ASN A 383 -13.96 -0.60 8.71
N GLU A 384 -14.03 0.58 8.08
CA GLU A 384 -13.10 1.69 8.30
C GLU A 384 -13.22 2.28 9.71
N GLN A 385 -14.45 2.54 10.17
CA GLN A 385 -14.73 2.98 11.54
C GLN A 385 -14.19 1.98 12.56
N ARG A 386 -14.37 0.68 12.29
CA ARG A 386 -13.80 -0.39 13.11
C ARG A 386 -12.27 -0.38 13.12
N MET A 387 -11.64 -0.19 11.96
CA MET A 387 -10.19 -0.16 11.85
C MET A 387 -9.59 1.01 12.65
N TYR A 388 -10.27 2.15 12.68
CA TYR A 388 -9.90 3.28 13.51
C TYR A 388 -9.89 2.92 15.00
N LEU A 389 -10.94 2.24 15.47
CA LEU A 389 -11.03 1.72 16.83
C LEU A 389 -9.90 0.71 17.13
N PHE A 390 -9.64 -0.23 16.23
CA PHE A 390 -8.61 -1.27 16.42
C PHE A 390 -7.19 -0.70 16.51
N LYS A 391 -6.84 0.22 15.61
CA LYS A 391 -5.53 0.89 15.61
C LYS A 391 -5.27 1.60 16.93
N ARG A 392 -6.29 2.28 17.47
CA ARG A 392 -6.21 3.02 18.74
C ARG A 392 -6.09 2.09 19.95
N LEU A 393 -6.88 1.03 20.01
CA LEU A 393 -6.88 0.10 21.15
C LEU A 393 -5.64 -0.79 21.19
N ALA A 394 -5.20 -1.30 20.03
CA ALA A 394 -4.08 -2.22 19.94
C ALA A 394 -2.80 -1.50 19.50
N SER A 395 -2.67 -1.17 18.22
CA SER A 395 -1.39 -0.75 17.63
C SER A 395 -0.75 0.44 18.34
N TYR A 396 -1.52 1.48 18.68
CA TYR A 396 -1.01 2.66 19.37
C TYR A 396 -0.61 2.38 20.82
N SER A 397 -1.40 1.58 21.54
CA SER A 397 -1.09 1.14 22.91
C SER A 397 0.22 0.33 22.95
N PHE A 398 0.37 -0.63 22.04
CA PHE A 398 1.61 -1.42 21.92
C PHE A 398 2.80 -0.57 21.49
N ALA A 399 2.62 0.34 20.52
CA ALA A 399 3.68 1.24 20.09
C ALA A 399 4.12 2.19 21.21
N PHE A 400 3.18 2.69 22.02
CA PHE A 400 3.46 3.53 23.17
C PHE A 400 4.25 2.78 24.24
N ILE A 401 3.81 1.57 24.61
CA ILE A 401 4.52 0.71 25.57
C ILE A 401 5.92 0.37 25.05
N ASP A 402 6.05 -0.06 23.79
CA ASP A 402 7.35 -0.38 23.19
C ASP A 402 8.28 0.83 23.15
N THR A 403 7.75 2.02 22.86
CA THR A 403 8.52 3.26 22.89
C THR A 403 9.04 3.55 24.31
N ILE A 404 8.20 3.38 25.35
CA ILE A 404 8.62 3.55 26.74
C ILE A 404 9.68 2.51 27.12
N LEU A 405 9.46 1.23 26.79
CA LEU A 405 10.40 0.15 27.10
C LEU A 405 11.76 0.35 26.41
N LYS A 406 11.76 0.91 25.19
CA LYS A 406 12.99 1.33 24.48
C LYS A 406 13.69 2.46 25.20
N HIS A 407 12.98 3.49 25.66
CA HIS A 407 13.58 4.59 26.43
C HIS A 407 14.15 4.09 27.77
N LEU A 408 13.55 3.06 28.38
CA LEU A 408 14.05 2.43 29.60
C LEU A 408 15.18 1.41 29.36
N GLY A 409 15.58 1.17 28.10
CA GLY A 409 16.64 0.22 27.75
C GLY A 409 16.27 -1.25 27.99
N LEU A 410 14.98 -1.55 28.20
CA LEU A 410 14.50 -2.89 28.57
C LEU A 410 14.21 -3.78 27.36
N ASN A 411 14.18 -3.24 26.13
CA ASN A 411 13.80 -4.01 24.94
C ASN A 411 14.81 -3.86 23.79
N LYS A 412 15.42 -4.98 23.36
CA LYS A 412 16.04 -5.07 22.03
C LYS A 412 14.91 -5.46 21.07
N SER A 413 14.54 -4.56 20.16
CA SER A 413 13.41 -4.80 19.25
C SER A 413 13.63 -6.06 18.42
N THR A 414 12.95 -7.15 18.76
CA THR A 414 12.73 -8.28 17.84
C THR A 414 11.57 -7.87 16.95
N PHE A 415 11.91 -7.29 15.80
CA PHE A 415 10.95 -7.05 14.75
C PHE A 415 10.43 -8.42 14.27
N ILE A 416 9.16 -8.71 14.55
CA ILE A 416 8.51 -9.90 14.01
C ILE A 416 8.23 -9.59 12.54
N ILE A 417 9.06 -10.13 11.65
CA ILE A 417 8.81 -10.05 10.22
C ILE A 417 7.56 -10.87 9.94
N THR A 418 6.44 -10.20 9.67
CA THR A 418 5.23 -10.87 9.20
C THR A 418 5.43 -11.26 7.74
N ALA A 419 5.25 -12.54 7.42
CA ALA A 419 5.29 -13.02 6.05
C ALA A 419 4.28 -12.23 5.19
N LYS A 420 4.75 -11.64 4.09
CA LYS A 420 3.93 -10.85 3.16
C LYS A 420 3.24 -11.70 2.10
N VAL A 421 3.16 -13.01 2.29
CA VAL A 421 2.50 -13.91 1.34
C VAL A 421 1.06 -14.08 1.82
N ALA A 422 0.13 -13.37 1.16
CA ALA A 422 -1.29 -13.66 1.30
C ALA A 422 -1.59 -14.86 0.40
N ASP A 423 -2.01 -15.99 0.99
CA ASP A 423 -2.51 -17.14 0.23
C ASP A 423 -3.75 -16.73 -0.59
N ASP A 424 -4.01 -17.39 -1.71
CA ASP A 424 -5.15 -17.09 -2.59
C ASP A 424 -6.51 -17.14 -1.84
N GLU A 425 -6.60 -17.92 -0.76
CA GLU A 425 -7.79 -17.96 0.12
C GLU A 425 -7.94 -16.72 1.00
N VAL A 426 -6.83 -16.12 1.44
CA VAL A 426 -6.79 -14.89 2.22
C VAL A 426 -7.28 -13.71 1.36
N LEU A 427 -6.77 -13.63 0.12
CA LEU A 427 -7.19 -12.62 -0.87
C LEU A 427 -8.69 -12.68 -1.15
N LYS A 428 -9.25 -13.88 -1.39
CA LYS A 428 -10.69 -14.07 -1.59
C LYS A 428 -11.53 -13.58 -0.41
N ARG A 429 -11.05 -13.74 0.83
CA ARG A 429 -11.74 -13.21 2.02
C ARG A 429 -11.72 -11.68 2.05
N TYR A 430 -10.61 -11.06 1.69
CA TYR A 430 -10.52 -9.60 1.61
C TYR A 430 -11.38 -9.00 0.49
N GLU A 431 -11.46 -9.66 -0.66
CA GLU A 431 -12.40 -9.29 -1.74
C GLU A 431 -13.86 -9.33 -1.29
N GLN A 432 -14.20 -10.26 -0.39
CA GLN A 432 -15.53 -10.36 0.24
C GLN A 432 -15.71 -9.41 1.44
N GLU A 433 -14.72 -8.55 1.72
CA GLU A 433 -14.68 -7.62 2.86
C GLU A 433 -14.81 -8.33 4.22
N ILE A 434 -14.24 -9.54 4.32
CA ILE A 434 -14.20 -10.36 5.54
C ILE A 434 -12.84 -10.16 6.22
N MET A 435 -12.86 -9.78 7.50
CA MET A 435 -11.65 -9.61 8.30
C MET A 435 -11.09 -10.97 8.76
N GLU A 436 -9.77 -11.04 8.92
CA GLU A 436 -9.05 -12.25 9.30
C GLU A 436 -8.40 -12.10 10.68
N PHE A 437 -8.57 -13.12 11.53
CA PHE A 437 -8.04 -13.14 12.90
C PHE A 437 -7.24 -14.42 13.20
N GLY A 438 -6.87 -15.19 12.16
CA GLY A 438 -6.25 -16.50 12.28
C GLY A 438 -4.83 -16.52 12.86
N SER A 439 -4.09 -15.41 12.75
CA SER A 439 -2.72 -15.33 13.27
C SER A 439 -2.71 -15.11 14.78
N PRO A 440 -1.99 -15.92 15.58
CA PRO A 440 -1.88 -15.69 17.01
C PRO A 440 -1.12 -14.39 17.28
N SER A 441 -1.80 -13.38 17.83
CA SER A 441 -1.22 -12.07 18.12
C SER A 441 -1.71 -11.52 19.46
N PRO A 442 -0.82 -10.98 20.32
CA PRO A 442 -1.21 -10.28 21.54
C PRO A 442 -2.18 -9.11 21.28
N MET A 443 -2.13 -8.50 20.10
CA MET A 443 -3.06 -7.44 19.71
C MET A 443 -4.50 -7.95 19.64
N PHE A 444 -4.71 -9.15 19.11
CA PHE A 444 -6.04 -9.76 19.06
C PHE A 444 -6.54 -10.15 20.44
N THR A 445 -5.66 -10.54 21.37
CA THR A 445 -6.03 -10.77 22.77
C THR A 445 -6.62 -9.52 23.40
N VAL A 446 -6.00 -8.35 23.21
CA VAL A 446 -6.51 -7.07 23.76
C VAL A 446 -7.86 -6.71 23.15
N LEU A 447 -7.98 -6.78 21.82
CA LEU A 447 -9.23 -6.48 21.12
C LEU A 447 -10.37 -7.41 21.54
N ALA A 448 -10.12 -8.71 21.58
CA ALA A 448 -11.10 -9.72 21.99
C ALA A 448 -11.51 -9.54 23.45
N THR A 449 -10.57 -9.23 24.35
CA THR A 449 -10.87 -9.01 25.78
C THR A 449 -11.79 -7.80 25.95
N LEU A 450 -11.49 -6.69 25.28
CA LEU A 450 -12.32 -5.47 25.36
C LEU A 450 -13.69 -5.65 24.71
N ALA A 451 -13.76 -6.37 23.58
CA ALA A 451 -15.03 -6.73 22.96
C ALA A 451 -15.88 -7.56 23.95
N MET A 452 -15.32 -8.64 24.48
CA MET A 452 -16.00 -9.51 25.45
C MET A 452 -16.43 -8.76 26.72
N LEU A 453 -15.59 -7.87 27.24
CA LEU A 453 -15.94 -7.06 28.40
C LEU A 453 -17.18 -6.18 28.12
N ASN A 454 -17.21 -5.48 26.98
CA ASN A 454 -18.38 -4.67 26.60
C ASN A 454 -19.65 -5.52 26.40
N LEU A 455 -19.52 -6.72 25.82
CA LEU A 455 -20.64 -7.64 25.65
C LEU A 455 -21.18 -8.12 27.00
N VAL A 456 -20.31 -8.52 27.93
CA VAL A 456 -20.69 -8.95 29.27
C VAL A 456 -21.34 -7.80 30.05
N CYS A 457 -20.79 -6.57 29.97
CA CYS A 457 -21.38 -5.38 30.60
C CYS A 457 -22.76 -5.05 30.02
N LEU A 458 -22.97 -5.21 28.70
CA LEU A 458 -24.27 -4.98 28.07
C LEU A 458 -25.32 -6.00 28.55
N ILE A 459 -24.94 -7.28 28.63
CA ILE A 459 -25.81 -8.37 29.12
C ILE A 459 -26.11 -8.16 30.62
N GLY A 460 -25.10 -7.84 31.43
CA GLY A 460 -25.27 -7.54 32.85
C GLY A 460 -26.17 -6.33 33.10
N GLY A 461 -25.96 -5.24 32.36
CA GLY A 461 -26.78 -4.04 32.43
C GLY A 461 -28.24 -4.28 32.04
N THR A 462 -28.48 -5.00 30.95
CA THR A 462 -29.84 -5.35 30.52
C THR A 462 -30.53 -6.28 31.52
N LYS A 463 -29.82 -7.26 32.09
CA LYS A 463 -30.34 -8.12 33.16
C LYS A 463 -30.77 -7.30 34.39
N ARG A 464 -29.94 -6.36 34.85
CA ARG A 464 -30.26 -5.49 35.99
C ARG A 464 -31.47 -4.59 35.73
N LEU A 465 -31.59 -4.05 34.52
CA LEU A 465 -32.74 -3.22 34.12
C LEU A 465 -34.06 -4.01 34.12
N VAL A 466 -34.03 -5.27 33.66
CA VAL A 466 -35.21 -6.13 33.54
C VAL A 466 -35.61 -6.75 34.88
N LEU A 467 -34.65 -7.16 35.71
CA LEU A 467 -34.91 -7.95 36.92
C LEU A 467 -34.98 -7.12 38.22
N ASP A 468 -34.16 -6.07 38.37
CA ASP A 468 -33.95 -5.45 39.69
C ASP A 468 -34.64 -4.09 39.89
N GLU A 469 -34.66 -3.21 38.89
CA GLU A 469 -35.00 -1.78 39.12
C GLU A 469 -36.09 -1.19 38.18
N GLY A 470 -36.56 -1.93 37.18
CA GLY A 470 -37.65 -1.52 36.27
C GLY A 470 -37.28 -0.41 35.26
N ILE A 471 -38.21 -0.09 34.35
CA ILE A 471 -38.00 0.83 33.20
C ILE A 471 -37.68 2.30 33.62
N GLY A 472 -37.84 2.64 34.90
CA GLY A 472 -37.59 4.00 35.42
C GLY A 472 -36.15 4.49 35.28
N LEU A 473 -35.14 3.59 35.28
CA LEU A 473 -33.73 3.94 35.07
C LEU A 473 -33.30 4.05 33.61
N LEU A 474 -34.20 3.76 32.66
CA LEU A 474 -33.87 3.77 31.24
C LEU A 474 -33.51 5.20 30.77
N GLY A 475 -34.16 6.23 31.34
CA GLY A 475 -33.86 7.64 31.06
C GLY A 475 -32.39 8.03 31.27
N PRO A 476 -31.85 7.97 32.51
CA PRO A 476 -30.48 8.37 32.79
C PRO A 476 -29.40 7.45 32.18
N MET A 477 -29.72 6.18 31.90
CA MET A 477 -28.75 5.20 31.39
C MET A 477 -28.84 4.96 29.87
N LEU A 478 -29.83 5.53 29.17
CA LEU A 478 -30.07 5.29 27.74
C LEU A 478 -28.81 5.49 26.90
N LEU A 479 -28.09 6.59 27.13
CA LEU A 479 -26.89 6.93 26.38
C LEU A 479 -25.77 5.90 26.60
N GLN A 480 -25.61 5.39 27.82
CA GLN A 480 -24.62 4.34 28.12
C GLN A 480 -24.96 3.03 27.40
N PHE A 481 -26.24 2.66 27.34
CA PHE A 481 -26.70 1.50 26.57
C PHE A 481 -26.47 1.68 25.07
N VAL A 482 -26.76 2.86 24.52
CA VAL A 482 -26.52 3.18 23.10
C VAL A 482 -25.03 3.12 22.78
N LEU A 483 -24.18 3.71 23.62
CA LEU A 483 -22.73 3.70 23.43
C LEU A 483 -22.16 2.28 23.55
N CYS A 484 -22.50 1.55 24.61
CA CYS A 484 -22.04 0.17 24.81
C CYS A 484 -22.55 -0.75 23.68
N GLY A 485 -23.82 -0.63 23.30
CA GLY A 485 -24.41 -1.32 22.16
C GLY A 485 -23.69 -1.01 20.84
N SER A 486 -23.36 0.26 20.57
CA SER A 486 -22.62 0.66 19.37
C SER A 486 -21.22 0.05 19.31
N VAL A 487 -20.51 -0.03 20.44
CA VAL A 487 -19.19 -0.67 20.54
C VAL A 487 -19.30 -2.18 20.32
N VAL A 488 -20.33 -2.82 20.86
CA VAL A 488 -20.61 -4.25 20.60
C VAL A 488 -20.90 -4.48 19.11
N LEU A 489 -21.71 -3.63 18.48
CA LEU A 489 -22.03 -3.71 17.05
C LEU A 489 -20.81 -3.50 16.14
N ILE A 490 -19.92 -2.55 16.49
CA ILE A 490 -18.67 -2.35 15.77
C ILE A 490 -17.78 -3.61 15.87
N ASN A 491 -17.76 -4.27 17.02
CA ASN A 491 -16.95 -5.47 17.24
C ASN A 491 -17.56 -6.79 16.73
N MET A 492 -18.69 -6.76 16.00
CA MET A 492 -19.36 -7.98 15.52
C MET A 492 -18.45 -9.01 14.82
N PRO A 493 -17.52 -8.63 13.93
CA PRO A 493 -16.62 -9.60 13.30
C PRO A 493 -15.65 -10.30 14.27
N VAL A 494 -15.35 -9.69 15.42
CA VAL A 494 -14.54 -10.30 16.47
C VAL A 494 -15.31 -11.45 17.10
N TYR A 495 -16.58 -11.26 17.44
CA TYR A 495 -17.43 -12.34 17.97
C TYR A 495 -17.67 -13.45 16.93
N GLN A 496 -17.86 -13.07 15.66
CA GLN A 496 -17.93 -14.04 14.57
C GLN A 496 -16.66 -14.89 14.50
N ALA A 497 -15.49 -14.27 14.57
CA ALA A 497 -14.21 -14.97 14.59
C ALA A 497 -13.97 -15.80 15.85
N MET A 498 -14.49 -15.40 17.00
CA MET A 498 -14.31 -16.12 18.27
C MET A 498 -15.21 -17.35 18.42
N PHE A 499 -16.46 -17.27 17.97
CA PHE A 499 -17.49 -18.27 18.32
C PHE A 499 -18.17 -18.95 17.13
N PHE A 500 -18.22 -18.31 15.95
CA PHE A 500 -19.09 -18.75 14.86
C PHE A 500 -18.35 -19.21 13.61
N ARG A 501 -17.07 -18.85 13.45
CA ARG A 501 -16.26 -19.19 12.28
C ARG A 501 -15.50 -20.50 12.47
N ASN A 502 -15.44 -21.30 11.41
CA ASN A 502 -14.73 -22.58 11.36
C ASN A 502 -13.63 -22.61 10.26
N ASP A 503 -13.33 -21.46 9.66
CA ASP A 503 -12.32 -21.31 8.61
C ASP A 503 -10.96 -20.86 9.17
N ALA A 504 -9.92 -20.84 8.33
CA ALA A 504 -8.57 -20.42 8.73
C ALA A 504 -8.49 -18.96 9.25
N GLY A 505 -9.52 -18.14 8.99
CA GLY A 505 -9.64 -16.79 9.53
C GLY A 505 -10.29 -16.71 10.93
N CYS A 506 -10.65 -17.84 11.52
CA CYS A 506 -11.16 -17.96 12.89
C CYS A 506 -10.08 -17.57 13.92
N MET A 507 -10.50 -16.96 15.03
CA MET A 507 -9.59 -16.58 16.09
C MET A 507 -9.07 -17.83 16.82
N PRO A 508 -7.75 -17.97 17.05
CA PRO A 508 -7.19 -19.10 17.77
C PRO A 508 -7.87 -19.34 19.12
N THR A 509 -8.18 -20.61 19.42
CA THR A 509 -8.90 -21.01 20.65
C THR A 509 -8.18 -20.56 21.92
N SER A 510 -6.84 -20.53 21.92
CA SER A 510 -6.04 -20.01 23.03
C SER A 510 -6.31 -18.55 23.33
N ILE A 511 -6.47 -17.71 22.29
CA ILE A 511 -6.78 -16.27 22.42
C ILE A 511 -8.22 -16.09 22.90
N THR A 512 -9.16 -16.86 22.34
CA THR A 512 -10.57 -16.81 22.75
C THR A 512 -10.74 -17.16 24.22
N LEU A 513 -10.13 -18.25 24.70
CA LEU A 513 -10.20 -18.64 26.11
C LEU A 513 -9.56 -17.61 27.05
N THR A 514 -8.38 -17.11 26.68
CA THR A 514 -7.65 -16.11 27.47
C THR A 514 -8.44 -14.80 27.57
N SER A 515 -8.99 -14.33 26.45
CA SER A 515 -9.75 -13.07 26.41
C SER A 515 -11.07 -13.15 27.18
N VAL A 516 -11.79 -14.27 27.09
CA VAL A 516 -13.00 -14.50 27.90
C VAL A 516 -12.66 -14.51 29.40
N ALA A 517 -11.60 -15.22 29.80
CA ALA A 517 -11.18 -15.26 31.21
C ALA A 517 -10.81 -13.87 31.74
N LEU A 518 -10.02 -13.10 30.99
CA LEU A 518 -9.64 -11.73 31.35
C LEU A 518 -10.85 -10.80 31.43
N ALA A 519 -11.79 -10.90 30.50
CA ALA A 519 -13.01 -10.09 30.51
C ALA A 519 -13.89 -10.40 31.73
N MET A 520 -14.05 -11.68 32.09
CA MET A 520 -14.81 -12.09 33.27
C MET A 520 -14.15 -11.63 34.58
N LEU A 521 -12.82 -11.72 34.67
CA LEU A 521 -12.08 -11.19 35.82
C LEU A 521 -12.26 -9.67 35.93
N ALA A 522 -12.14 -8.94 34.83
CA ALA A 522 -12.32 -7.49 34.80
C ALA A 522 -13.77 -7.06 35.14
N TYR A 523 -14.77 -7.90 34.85
CA TYR A 523 -16.16 -7.65 35.22
C TYR A 523 -16.43 -7.90 36.72
N ILE A 524 -15.89 -8.99 37.29
CA ILE A 524 -16.19 -9.41 38.67
C ILE A 524 -15.43 -8.58 39.72
N VAL A 525 -14.17 -8.22 39.45
CA VAL A 525 -13.30 -7.55 40.43
C VAL A 525 -13.86 -6.21 40.93
N PRO A 526 -14.37 -5.31 40.07
CA PRO A 526 -14.98 -4.05 40.52
C PRO A 526 -16.28 -4.26 41.33
N GLU A 527 -17.07 -5.28 40.99
CA GLU A 527 -18.36 -5.57 41.63
C GLU A 527 -18.20 -5.99 43.12
N GLN A 528 -17.07 -6.62 43.46
CA GLN A 528 -16.75 -7.03 44.83
C GLN A 528 -16.12 -5.91 45.68
N TYR A 529 -15.36 -4.99 45.07
CA TYR A 529 -14.62 -3.94 45.80
C TYR A 529 -15.34 -2.58 45.87
N PHE A 530 -16.28 -2.27 44.95
CA PHE A 530 -16.99 -0.98 44.88
C PHE A 530 -18.50 -1.09 45.19
N ARG A 531 -18.88 -1.80 46.26
CA ARG A 531 -20.19 -1.58 46.90
C ARG A 531 -20.17 -0.22 47.61
N PHE A 532 -20.42 0.87 46.87
CA PHE A 532 -20.73 2.15 47.49
C PHE A 532 -22.05 2.04 48.26
N PRO A 533 -22.13 2.59 49.49
CA PRO A 533 -23.36 2.54 50.28
C PRO A 533 -24.49 3.25 49.53
N ARG A 534 -25.66 2.61 49.44
CA ARG A 534 -26.89 3.24 48.94
C ARG A 534 -27.14 4.50 49.78
N ILE A 535 -27.01 5.67 49.16
CA ILE A 535 -27.46 6.92 49.79
C ILE A 535 -28.99 6.87 49.75
N SER A 536 -29.57 6.79 50.95
CA SER A 536 -31.01 6.78 51.26
C SER A 536 -31.70 8.07 50.89
#